data_AF-A0A6V8NZD4-F1
#
_entry.id   AF-A0A6V8NZD4-F1
#
_cell.length_a   1.000
_cell.length_b   1.000
_cell.length_c   1.000
_cell.angle_alpha   90.00
_cell.angle_beta   90.00
_cell.angle_gamma   90.00
#
_symmetry.space_group_name_H-M   'P 1'
#
loop_
_entity.id
_entity.type
_entity.pdbx_description
1 polymer ?
#
loop_
_entity_poly.entity_id
_entity_poly.type
_entity_poly.pdbx_seq_one_letter_code
_entity_poly.pdbx_strand_id
1 'polypeptide(L)'
;MVWGGYKGSALEELLPVASEVRVPHRIPEVALLVVMDTSGSMATEGRYGTKLKIAKEGVKRALKVLSPDDLFSLIAFHSKPELILPFDYPLKEREKDIDEEIEGLQAGGGTDIIEALKEAAKTFEGIEATNKQLLLISDGIAPEEGLEEVLLKLKDQKVEVVAIGVGQDANLEFLKKITAPW
;
A
#
# COMPACT_ATOMS: atom_id res chain seq x y z
N MET A 1 -24.29 -40.60 9.29
CA MET A 1 -24.54 -41.72 8.37
C MET A 1 -25.65 -41.28 7.43
N VAL A 2 -25.33 -41.06 6.15
CA VAL A 2 -26.18 -40.39 5.14
C VAL A 2 -27.07 -41.41 4.44
N TRP A 3 -28.38 -41.14 4.31
CA TRP A 3 -29.25 -41.63 3.24
C TRP A 3 -30.33 -40.56 3.03
N GLY A 4 -30.35 -39.69 2.02
CA GLY A 4 -29.79 -39.79 0.67
C GLY A 4 -30.82 -40.33 -0.34
N GLY A 5 -32.09 -39.90 -0.26
CA GLY A 5 -33.22 -40.53 -0.96
C GLY A 5 -34.02 -39.65 -1.92
N TYR A 6 -33.49 -38.52 -2.39
CA TYR A 6 -34.25 -37.56 -3.23
C TYR A 6 -33.66 -37.31 -4.61
N LYS A 7 -32.88 -38.26 -5.17
CA LYS A 7 -32.49 -38.17 -6.58
C LYS A 7 -33.68 -38.56 -7.46
N GLY A 8 -34.26 -37.58 -8.17
CA GLY A 8 -35.18 -37.82 -9.30
C GLY A 8 -36.65 -37.44 -9.10
N SER A 9 -36.99 -36.60 -8.11
CA SER A 9 -38.35 -36.07 -7.98
C SER A 9 -38.47 -34.67 -8.59
N ALA A 10 -39.66 -34.32 -9.10
CA ALA A 10 -40.02 -33.00 -9.64
C ALA A 10 -39.93 -31.83 -8.63
N LEU A 11 -39.33 -32.06 -7.45
CA LEU A 11 -39.11 -31.08 -6.39
C LEU A 11 -37.74 -30.40 -6.45
N GLU A 12 -36.81 -30.81 -7.33
CA GLU A 12 -35.53 -30.10 -7.55
C GLU A 12 -35.67 -28.82 -8.42
N GLU A 13 -36.71 -28.71 -9.27
CA GLU A 13 -36.87 -27.56 -10.18
C GLU A 13 -37.47 -26.30 -9.53
N LEU A 14 -37.94 -26.38 -8.28
CA LEU A 14 -38.62 -25.26 -7.60
C LEU A 14 -37.82 -24.62 -6.46
N LEU A 15 -36.59 -25.06 -6.22
CA LEU A 15 -35.75 -24.47 -5.18
C LEU A 15 -34.49 -23.86 -5.79
N PRO A 16 -34.56 -22.63 -6.33
CA PRO A 16 -33.37 -21.82 -6.49
C PRO A 16 -32.98 -21.28 -5.10
N VAL A 17 -32.65 -22.17 -4.16
CA VAL A 17 -31.62 -21.84 -3.19
C VAL A 17 -30.33 -22.23 -3.88
N ALA A 18 -29.95 -21.40 -4.86
CA ALA A 18 -28.56 -21.04 -4.97
C ALA A 18 -28.23 -20.44 -3.61
N SER A 19 -27.73 -21.28 -2.72
CA SER A 19 -26.87 -20.82 -1.66
C SER A 19 -25.73 -20.13 -2.39
N GLU A 20 -25.90 -18.86 -2.74
CA GLU A 20 -24.80 -17.93 -2.79
C GLU A 20 -24.08 -18.18 -1.48
N VAL A 21 -23.00 -18.94 -1.55
CA VAL A 21 -22.02 -18.97 -0.49
C VAL A 21 -21.59 -17.53 -0.41
N ARG A 22 -22.27 -16.76 0.44
CA ARG A 22 -21.77 -15.48 0.92
C ARG A 22 -20.51 -15.87 1.66
N VAL A 23 -19.41 -15.95 0.93
CA VAL A 23 -18.08 -15.92 1.51
C VAL A 23 -18.15 -14.72 2.44
N PRO A 24 -18.07 -14.90 3.77
CA PRO A 24 -18.17 -13.77 4.68
C PRO A 24 -17.18 -12.74 4.17
N HIS A 25 -17.67 -11.54 3.90
CA HIS A 25 -16.86 -10.41 3.47
C HIS A 25 -15.90 -10.14 4.62
N ARG A 26 -14.75 -10.81 4.61
CA ARG A 26 -13.73 -10.66 5.62
C ARG A 26 -13.08 -9.33 5.31
N ILE A 27 -13.37 -8.35 6.16
CA ILE A 27 -12.65 -7.08 6.16
C ILE A 27 -11.17 -7.43 6.30
N PRO A 28 -10.30 -6.97 5.38
CA PRO A 28 -8.86 -7.20 5.46
C PRO A 28 -8.31 -6.75 6.83
N GLU A 29 -7.31 -7.47 7.36
CA GLU A 29 -6.69 -7.07 8.62
C GLU A 29 -5.82 -5.83 8.40
N VAL A 30 -5.08 -5.80 7.28
CA VAL A 30 -4.18 -4.69 6.93
C VAL A 30 -4.45 -4.18 5.51
N ALA A 31 -4.50 -2.86 5.37
CA ALA A 31 -4.32 -2.16 4.10
C ALA A 31 -3.02 -1.34 4.16
N LEU A 32 -1.99 -1.81 3.45
CA LEU A 32 -0.68 -1.17 3.38
C LEU A 32 -0.53 -0.40 2.08
N LEU A 33 -0.39 0.92 2.16
CA LEU A 33 0.05 1.76 1.06
C LEU A 33 1.51 2.10 1.23
N VAL A 34 2.33 1.79 0.23
CA VAL A 34 3.71 2.26 0.16
C VAL A 34 3.79 3.47 -0.75
N VAL A 35 4.37 4.56 -0.25
CA VAL A 35 4.70 5.75 -1.01
C VAL A 35 6.22 5.81 -1.16
N MET A 36 6.72 5.49 -2.35
CA MET A 36 8.14 5.34 -2.63
C MET A 36 8.70 6.51 -3.44
N ASP A 37 9.72 7.14 -2.89
CA ASP A 37 10.51 8.16 -3.55
C ASP A 37 11.37 7.52 -4.65
N THR A 38 11.21 8.00 -5.88
CA THR A 38 11.99 7.63 -7.06
C THR A 38 12.76 8.83 -7.62
N SER A 39 13.05 9.84 -6.81
CA SER A 39 13.86 10.99 -7.23
C SER A 39 15.28 10.61 -7.66
N GLY A 40 15.96 11.51 -8.37
CA GLY A 40 17.31 11.25 -8.89
C GLY A 40 18.35 10.86 -7.81
N SER A 41 18.19 11.35 -6.57
CA SER A 41 19.06 10.97 -5.44
C SER A 41 18.95 9.49 -5.07
N MET A 42 17.81 8.85 -5.35
CA MET A 42 17.57 7.43 -5.12
C MET A 42 18.37 6.51 -6.07
N ALA A 43 18.89 7.06 -7.18
CA ALA A 43 19.83 6.38 -8.06
C ALA A 43 21.26 6.30 -7.47
N THR A 44 21.56 7.07 -6.42
CA THR A 44 22.91 7.13 -5.84
C THR A 44 23.29 5.79 -5.22
N GLU A 45 24.51 5.33 -5.52
CA GLU A 45 25.07 4.11 -4.93
C GLU A 45 25.46 4.35 -3.47
N GLY A 46 24.95 3.50 -2.59
CA GLY A 46 25.39 3.38 -1.21
C GLY A 46 26.18 2.08 -0.99
N ARG A 47 26.43 1.77 0.29
CA ARG A 47 27.20 0.60 0.72
C ARG A 47 26.64 -0.75 0.23
N TYR A 48 25.34 -0.82 -0.07
CA TYR A 48 24.64 -2.07 -0.42
C TYR A 48 23.94 -2.00 -1.80
N GLY A 49 24.38 -1.10 -2.68
CA GLY A 49 23.74 -0.80 -3.96
C GLY A 49 22.99 0.53 -3.94
N THR A 50 22.18 0.81 -4.96
CA THR A 50 21.41 2.06 -5.03
C THR A 50 20.40 2.18 -3.90
N LYS A 51 20.12 3.40 -3.43
CA LYS A 51 19.09 3.65 -2.41
C LYS A 51 17.73 3.07 -2.83
N LEU A 52 17.37 3.23 -4.10
CA LEU A 52 16.15 2.65 -4.66
C LEU A 52 16.13 1.12 -4.55
N LYS A 53 17.24 0.44 -4.84
CA LYS A 53 17.31 -1.03 -4.69
C LYS A 53 17.06 -1.46 -3.25
N ILE A 54 17.63 -0.74 -2.27
CA ILE A 54 17.41 -1.01 -0.85
C ILE A 54 15.94 -0.78 -0.47
N ALA A 55 15.32 0.29 -0.98
CA ALA A 55 13.90 0.57 -0.79
C ALA A 55 13.00 -0.56 -1.33
N LYS A 56 13.23 -1.00 -2.58
CA LYS A 56 12.51 -2.13 -3.19
C LYS A 56 12.61 -3.40 -2.35
N GLU A 57 13.81 -3.75 -1.92
CA GLU A 57 14.06 -4.90 -1.04
C GLU A 57 13.38 -4.77 0.33
N GLY A 58 13.26 -3.54 0.85
CA GLY A 58 12.49 -3.24 2.06
C GLY A 58 11.00 -3.54 1.89
N VAL A 59 10.42 -3.06 0.79
CA VAL A 59 9.00 -3.31 0.45
C VAL A 59 8.72 -4.79 0.26
N LYS A 60 9.56 -5.51 -0.49
CA LYS A 60 9.42 -6.95 -0.68
C LYS A 60 9.46 -7.73 0.63
N ARG A 61 10.23 -7.27 1.62
CA ARG A 61 10.22 -7.87 2.96
C ARG A 61 8.94 -7.53 3.73
N ALA A 62 8.43 -6.30 3.62
CA ALA A 62 7.16 -5.91 4.24
C ALA A 62 6.00 -6.75 3.70
N LEU A 63 5.95 -6.98 2.39
CA LEU A 63 4.93 -7.83 1.75
C LEU A 63 4.90 -9.26 2.29
N LYS A 64 6.04 -9.83 2.68
CA LYS A 64 6.12 -11.18 3.25
C LYS A 64 5.55 -11.30 4.67
N VAL A 65 5.32 -10.17 5.34
CA VAL A 65 4.72 -10.13 6.68
C VAL A 65 3.19 -10.04 6.60
N LEU A 66 2.65 -9.52 5.50
CA LEU A 66 1.21 -9.39 5.27
C LEU A 66 0.56 -10.74 5.05
N SER A 67 -0.73 -10.83 5.41
CA SER A 67 -1.54 -12.00 5.11
C SER A 67 -1.91 -12.01 3.61
N PRO A 68 -2.15 -13.20 3.02
CA PRO A 68 -2.53 -13.31 1.61
C PRO A 68 -3.84 -12.59 1.24
N ASP A 69 -4.71 -12.35 2.24
CA ASP A 69 -5.99 -11.65 2.10
C ASP A 69 -5.90 -10.13 2.35
N ASP A 70 -4.73 -9.62 2.75
CA ASP A 70 -4.51 -8.19 3.00
C ASP A 70 -4.41 -7.39 1.69
N LEU A 71 -4.59 -6.08 1.82
CA LEU A 71 -4.54 -5.14 0.70
C LEU A 71 -3.19 -4.45 0.63
N PHE A 72 -2.67 -4.34 -0.59
CA PHE A 72 -1.44 -3.62 -0.89
C PHE A 72 -1.66 -2.61 -2.01
N SER A 73 -1.06 -1.43 -1.84
CA SER A 73 -1.02 -0.38 -2.85
C SER A 73 0.38 0.24 -2.90
N LEU A 74 0.77 0.72 -4.07
CA LEU A 74 2.06 1.33 -4.33
C LEU A 74 1.88 2.62 -5.10
N ILE A 75 2.41 3.70 -4.54
CA ILE A 75 2.60 4.98 -5.22
C ILE A 75 4.09 5.19 -5.38
N ALA A 76 4.53 5.45 -6.60
CA ALA A 76 5.88 5.95 -6.86
C ALA A 76 5.79 7.46 -7.10
N PHE A 77 6.76 8.22 -6.62
CA PHE A 77 6.77 9.65 -6.86
C PHE A 77 8.18 10.18 -7.06
N HIS A 78 8.28 11.12 -8.00
CA HIS A 78 9.41 12.03 -8.09
C HIS A 78 8.86 13.46 -8.06
N SER A 79 8.55 14.02 -9.21
CA SER A 79 7.95 15.36 -9.38
C SER A 79 6.43 15.33 -9.39
N LYS A 80 5.85 14.15 -9.65
CA LYS A 80 4.42 13.88 -9.57
C LYS A 80 4.24 12.48 -9.00
N PRO A 81 3.17 12.24 -8.23
CA PRO A 81 2.83 10.90 -7.81
C PRO A 81 2.20 10.11 -8.95
N GLU A 82 2.52 8.83 -8.99
CA GLU A 82 1.93 7.85 -9.89
C GLU A 82 1.44 6.66 -9.07
N LEU A 83 0.14 6.36 -9.16
CA LEU A 83 -0.46 5.18 -8.53
C LEU A 83 -0.15 3.96 -9.41
N ILE A 84 0.87 3.20 -9.02
CA ILE A 84 1.32 2.01 -9.74
C ILE A 84 0.40 0.84 -9.47
N LEU A 85 0.01 0.66 -8.20
CA LEU A 85 -0.87 -0.43 -7.77
C LEU A 85 -1.99 0.11 -6.88
N PRO A 86 -3.27 0.03 -7.28
CA PRO A 86 -4.41 0.39 -6.45
C PRO A 86 -4.83 -0.75 -5.49
N PHE A 87 -5.64 -0.42 -4.48
CA PHE A 87 -6.22 -1.36 -3.50
C PHE A 87 -7.37 -2.24 -4.06
N ASP A 88 -7.22 -2.74 -5.29
CA ASP A 88 -8.33 -3.41 -5.99
C ASP A 88 -8.50 -4.89 -5.65
N TYR A 89 -7.40 -5.59 -5.35
CA TYR A 89 -7.40 -7.04 -5.11
C TYR A 89 -6.51 -7.44 -3.92
N PRO A 90 -6.84 -8.54 -3.22
CA PRO A 90 -5.98 -9.13 -2.20
C PRO A 90 -4.59 -9.49 -2.70
N LEU A 91 -3.60 -9.49 -1.81
CA LEU A 91 -2.20 -9.75 -2.14
C LEU A 91 -1.98 -11.05 -2.94
N LYS A 92 -2.66 -12.13 -2.55
CA LYS A 92 -2.55 -13.47 -3.17
C LYS A 92 -2.91 -13.50 -4.66
N GLU A 93 -3.69 -12.53 -5.14
CA GLU A 93 -4.16 -12.48 -6.52
C GLU A 93 -3.20 -11.71 -7.43
N ARG A 94 -2.21 -11.01 -6.86
CA ARG A 94 -1.32 -10.08 -7.60
C ARG A 94 0.16 -10.19 -7.25
N GLU A 95 0.59 -11.23 -6.53
CA GLU A 95 1.98 -11.35 -6.05
C GLU A 95 3.01 -11.17 -7.18
N LYS A 96 2.78 -11.79 -8.35
CA LYS A 96 3.67 -11.67 -9.51
C LYS A 96 3.69 -10.26 -10.09
N ASP A 97 2.53 -9.63 -10.22
CA ASP A 97 2.40 -8.29 -10.79
C ASP A 97 3.07 -7.25 -9.86
N ILE A 98 2.91 -7.42 -8.55
CA ILE A 98 3.55 -6.57 -7.54
C ILE A 98 5.07 -6.62 -7.65
N ASP A 99 5.64 -7.82 -7.78
CA ASP A 99 7.09 -7.98 -7.91
C ASP A 99 7.62 -7.33 -9.19
N GLU A 100 6.91 -7.47 -10.32
CA GLU A 100 7.28 -6.87 -11.61
C GLU A 100 7.22 -5.35 -11.56
N GLU A 101 6.15 -4.76 -11.00
CA GLU A 101 5.98 -3.31 -10.88
C GLU A 101 7.05 -2.70 -9.96
N ILE A 102 7.34 -3.33 -8.82
CA ILE A 102 8.41 -2.87 -7.92
C ILE A 102 9.77 -2.90 -8.61
N GLU A 103 10.10 -3.97 -9.35
CA GLU A 103 11.35 -4.06 -10.11
C GLU A 103 11.42 -3.06 -11.27
N GLY A 104 10.28 -2.72 -11.86
CA GLY A 104 10.16 -1.74 -12.95
C GLY A 104 10.47 -0.30 -12.55
N LEU A 105 10.34 0.07 -11.26
CA LEU A 105 10.57 1.44 -10.80
C LEU A 105 11.97 1.96 -11.15
N GLN A 106 12.04 3.14 -11.75
CA GLN A 106 13.28 3.81 -12.09
C GLN A 106 13.41 5.15 -11.38
N ALA A 107 14.63 5.50 -10.99
CA ALA A 107 14.91 6.79 -10.38
C ALA A 107 15.00 7.90 -11.43
N GLY A 108 14.40 9.05 -11.19
CA GLY A 108 14.46 10.22 -12.04
C GLY A 108 13.74 11.43 -11.44
N GLY A 109 14.02 12.63 -11.98
CA GLY A 109 13.28 13.84 -11.62
C GLY A 109 13.60 14.42 -10.23
N GLY A 110 12.69 15.30 -9.77
CA GLY A 110 12.74 15.96 -8.46
C GLY A 110 11.95 15.22 -7.38
N THR A 111 11.56 15.92 -6.32
CA THR A 111 10.88 15.34 -5.15
C THR A 111 9.71 16.22 -4.72
N ASP A 112 8.49 15.69 -4.77
CA ASP A 112 7.26 16.32 -4.26
C ASP A 112 6.49 15.34 -3.36
N ILE A 113 6.82 15.38 -2.07
CA ILE A 113 6.22 14.50 -1.05
C ILE A 113 4.77 14.91 -0.77
N ILE A 114 4.43 16.19 -0.87
CA ILE A 114 3.10 16.69 -0.48
C ILE A 114 2.04 16.20 -1.45
N GLU A 115 2.29 16.29 -2.76
CA GLU A 115 1.36 15.74 -3.75
C GLU A 115 1.26 14.22 -3.63
N ALA A 116 2.35 13.52 -3.29
CA ALA A 116 2.32 12.08 -3.04
C ALA A 116 1.47 11.70 -1.81
N LEU A 117 1.56 12.46 -0.72
CA LEU A 117 0.72 12.23 0.45
C LEU A 117 -0.76 12.57 0.19
N LYS A 118 -1.03 13.60 -0.63
CA LYS A 118 -2.41 13.91 -1.06
C LYS A 118 -3.00 12.77 -1.88
N GLU A 119 -2.23 12.21 -2.81
CA GLU A 119 -2.65 11.08 -3.60
C GLU A 119 -2.89 9.86 -2.72
N ALA A 120 -1.99 9.60 -1.77
CA ALA A 120 -2.15 8.55 -0.78
C ALA A 120 -3.45 8.68 0.03
N ALA A 121 -3.77 9.89 0.50
CA ALA A 121 -5.03 10.15 1.19
C ALA A 121 -6.26 9.89 0.32
N LYS A 122 -6.19 10.15 -1.00
CA LYS A 122 -7.26 9.77 -1.93
C LYS A 122 -7.35 8.26 -2.11
N THR A 123 -6.22 7.57 -2.23
CA THR A 123 -6.16 6.11 -2.39
C THR A 123 -6.79 5.37 -1.21
N PHE A 124 -6.77 5.94 0.00
CA PHE A 124 -7.46 5.38 1.18
C PHE A 124 -8.96 5.69 1.26
N GLU A 125 -9.52 6.55 0.40
CA GLU A 125 -10.95 6.87 0.39
C GLU A 125 -11.76 5.62 0.01
N GLY A 126 -12.76 5.29 0.83
CA GLY A 126 -13.62 4.12 0.60
C GLY A 126 -12.98 2.75 0.91
N ILE A 127 -11.71 2.71 1.32
CA ILE A 127 -11.04 1.46 1.71
C ILE A 127 -11.48 1.03 3.10
N GLU A 128 -11.90 -0.23 3.23
CA GLU A 128 -12.23 -0.86 4.51
C GLU A 128 -11.14 -1.86 4.90
N ALA A 129 -10.50 -1.63 6.05
CA ALA A 129 -9.53 -2.54 6.66
C ALA A 129 -9.48 -2.29 8.17
N THR A 130 -9.06 -3.29 8.95
CA THR A 130 -8.93 -3.14 10.40
C THR A 130 -7.82 -2.15 10.75
N ASN A 131 -6.67 -2.27 10.08
CA ASN A 131 -5.54 -1.37 10.21
C ASN A 131 -5.18 -0.79 8.84
N LYS A 132 -5.08 0.53 8.74
CA LYS A 132 -4.62 1.23 7.54
C LYS A 132 -3.25 1.83 7.81
N GLN A 133 -2.28 1.52 6.97
CA GLN A 133 -0.90 1.96 7.16
C GLN A 133 -0.35 2.59 5.89
N LEU A 134 0.23 3.77 6.02
CA LEU A 134 1.00 4.45 4.99
C LEU A 134 2.48 4.33 5.33
N LEU A 135 3.26 3.68 4.47
CA LEU A 135 4.70 3.60 4.57
C LEU A 135 5.36 4.54 3.55
N LEU A 136 5.89 5.67 4.03
CA LEU A 136 6.67 6.61 3.23
C LEU A 136 8.14 6.19 3.22
N ILE A 137 8.73 6.05 2.04
CA ILE A 137 10.16 5.76 1.88
C ILE A 137 10.78 6.91 1.08
N SER A 138 11.63 7.72 1.69
CA SER A 138 12.26 8.88 1.05
C SER A 138 13.61 9.22 1.69
N ASP A 139 14.49 9.90 0.95
CA ASP A 139 15.70 10.51 1.51
C ASP A 139 15.50 11.98 1.92
N GLY A 140 14.26 12.45 1.93
CA GLY A 140 13.79 13.41 2.94
C GLY A 140 14.16 14.87 2.71
N ILE A 141 14.10 15.41 1.49
CA ILE A 141 14.15 16.86 1.32
C ILE A 141 12.86 17.31 0.63
N ALA A 142 11.93 17.84 1.42
CA ALA A 142 10.70 18.43 0.90
C ALA A 142 10.28 19.68 1.68
N PRO A 143 9.50 20.58 1.05
CA PRO A 143 8.86 21.69 1.74
C PRO A 143 7.88 21.18 2.82
N GLU A 144 7.77 21.91 3.93
CA GLU A 144 6.78 21.61 4.99
C GLU A 144 5.38 22.19 4.70
N GLU A 145 5.26 23.04 3.67
CA GLU A 145 4.01 23.72 3.34
C GLU A 145 2.92 22.73 2.92
N GLY A 146 1.75 22.80 3.55
CA GLY A 146 0.62 21.91 3.27
C GLY A 146 0.68 20.53 3.92
N LEU A 147 1.76 20.20 4.65
CA LEU A 147 1.91 18.89 5.29
C LEU A 147 0.83 18.63 6.35
N GLU A 148 0.54 19.63 7.19
CA GLU A 148 -0.42 19.50 8.30
C GLU A 148 -1.84 19.15 7.82
N GLU A 149 -2.30 19.78 6.75
CA GLU A 149 -3.63 19.52 6.15
C GLU A 149 -3.76 18.07 5.70
N VAL A 150 -2.72 17.52 5.06
CA VAL A 150 -2.73 16.15 4.55
C VAL A 150 -2.63 15.14 5.68
N LEU A 151 -1.82 15.41 6.70
CA LEU A 151 -1.72 14.55 7.88
C LEU A 151 -3.04 14.51 8.66
N LEU A 152 -3.75 15.64 8.78
CA LEU A 152 -5.09 15.67 9.38
C LEU A 152 -6.08 14.79 8.60
N LYS A 153 -6.06 14.86 7.27
CA LYS A 153 -6.92 14.01 6.44
C LYS A 153 -6.63 12.51 6.62
N LEU A 154 -5.35 12.12 6.64
CA LEU A 154 -4.94 10.73 6.89
C LEU A 154 -5.34 10.27 8.30
N LYS A 155 -5.25 11.17 9.28
CA LYS A 155 -5.71 10.91 10.65
C LYS A 155 -7.21 10.66 10.72
N ASP A 156 -8.02 11.49 10.06
CA ASP A 156 -9.48 11.32 10.00
C ASP A 156 -9.88 9.99 9.35
N GLN A 157 -9.05 9.51 8.41
CA GLN A 157 -9.19 8.19 7.79
C GLN A 157 -8.65 7.03 8.64
N LYS A 158 -8.11 7.32 9.84
CA LYS A 158 -7.45 6.38 10.76
C LYS A 158 -6.27 5.64 10.12
N VAL A 159 -5.50 6.35 9.31
CA VAL A 159 -4.28 5.82 8.69
C VAL A 159 -3.10 6.11 9.59
N GLU A 160 -2.37 5.06 9.99
CA GLU A 160 -1.09 5.19 10.67
C GLU A 160 0.00 5.50 9.63
N VAL A 161 0.81 6.54 9.88
CA VAL A 161 1.87 6.94 8.96
C VAL A 161 3.23 6.58 9.54
N VAL A 162 3.98 5.77 8.79
CA VAL A 162 5.35 5.35 9.10
C VAL A 162 6.26 5.87 7.99
N ALA A 163 7.39 6.46 8.36
CA ALA A 163 8.34 7.03 7.42
C ALA A 163 9.73 6.42 7.62
N ILE A 164 10.33 5.96 6.54
CA ILE A 164 11.66 5.36 6.49
C ILE A 164 12.58 6.29 5.69
N GLY A 165 13.59 6.81 6.36
CA GLY A 165 14.68 7.57 5.75
C GLY A 165 15.68 6.65 5.06
N VAL A 166 15.96 6.87 3.78
CA VAL A 166 16.97 6.09 3.04
C VAL A 166 18.25 6.89 2.79
N GLY A 167 19.36 6.42 3.33
CA GLY A 167 20.67 7.09 3.22
C GLY A 167 20.99 7.97 4.43
N GLN A 168 22.23 8.46 4.49
CA GLN A 168 22.72 9.25 5.63
C GLN A 168 22.21 10.69 5.62
N ASP A 169 21.81 11.18 4.44
CA ASP A 169 21.35 12.55 4.22
C ASP A 169 19.84 12.71 4.49
N ALA A 170 19.16 11.65 4.95
CA ALA A 170 17.74 11.68 5.23
C ALA A 170 17.42 12.71 6.32
N ASN A 171 16.49 13.62 6.04
CA ASN A 171 16.01 14.57 7.05
C ASN A 171 15.11 13.87 8.06
N LEU A 172 15.72 13.31 9.10
CA LEU A 172 15.02 12.60 10.16
C LEU A 172 14.08 13.51 10.96
N GLU A 173 14.34 14.81 11.04
CA GLU A 173 13.44 15.75 11.74
C GLU A 173 12.13 15.93 10.97
N PHE A 174 12.22 16.08 9.65
CA PHE A 174 11.05 16.14 8.78
C PHE A 174 10.25 14.84 8.82
N LEU A 175 10.92 13.68 8.68
CA LEU A 175 10.25 12.37 8.74
C LEU A 175 9.58 12.13 10.09
N LYS A 176 10.19 12.57 11.21
CA LYS A 176 9.58 12.49 12.54
C LYS A 176 8.29 13.29 12.65
N LYS A 177 8.18 14.44 11.97
CA LYS A 177 6.94 15.23 11.94
C LYS A 177 5.82 14.47 11.24
N ILE A 178 6.15 13.66 10.24
CA ILE A 178 5.18 12.83 9.50
C ILE A 178 4.69 11.66 10.35
N THR A 179 5.58 11.06 11.16
CA THR A 179 5.30 9.82 11.92
C THR A 179 4.86 10.04 13.37
N ALA A 180 4.70 11.27 13.82
CA ALA A 180 4.39 11.51 15.23
C ALA A 180 3.06 10.83 15.60
N PRO A 181 2.96 10.18 16.78
CA PRO A 181 1.71 9.60 17.24
C PRO A 181 0.71 10.73 17.56
N TRP A 182 -0.46 10.73 16.91
CA TRP A 182 -1.49 11.76 17.07
C TRP A 182 -2.81 11.21 17.60
#